data_AF-A0A8U0SJK5-F1
#
_entry.id   AF-A0A8U0SJK5-F1
#
_cell.length_a   1.000
_cell.length_b   1.000
_cell.length_c   1.000
_cell.angle_alpha   90.00
_cell.angle_beta   90.00
_cell.angle_gamma   90.00
#
_symmetry.space_group_name_H-M   'P 1'
#
loop_
_entity.id
_entity.type
_entity.pdbx_description
1 polymer ?
#
loop_
_entity_poly.entity_id
_entity_poly.type
_entity_poly.pdbx_seq_one_letter_code
_entity_poly.pdbx_strand_id
1 'polypeptide(L)'
;MERSKMNLPRGPDSLCFDKDEFMKEDFDVDHFVSDCRKRVQLEEIRGYLELYYKLLKIAMVELINKDYADFVNLSTNLVGMNKALNELSVPLGQLQEVLSLRSPVSEGIRAVDKRMCKQEDIRKKKRIAHITAMLQQALGGLLLEGLQTSNVDIIRHCLQTYATIDKTRDAEALVGQVLVKPYMDEVIVEQIVESHPDGLKIMYSNKLLEFVPHHCCLLREVTGGAISSPQLSHLPRALQPS
;
A
#
# COMPACT_ATOMS: atom_id res chain seq x y z
N MET A 1 -41.91 47.49 30.01
CA MET A 1 -41.72 46.32 30.89
C MET A 1 -43.11 45.83 31.24
N GLU A 2 -43.69 44.99 30.37
CA GLU A 2 -45.02 44.43 30.60
C GLU A 2 -44.94 43.54 31.84
N ARG A 3 -45.58 43.97 32.94
CA ARG A 3 -45.80 43.12 34.11
C ARG A 3 -46.67 41.96 33.61
N SER A 4 -46.05 40.79 33.42
CA SER A 4 -46.76 39.56 33.08
C SER A 4 -47.88 39.38 34.10
N LYS A 5 -49.14 39.56 33.67
CA LYS A 5 -50.32 39.35 34.53
C LYS A 5 -50.20 37.94 35.08
N MET A 6 -49.89 37.80 36.37
CA MET A 6 -49.97 36.50 37.02
C MET A 6 -51.41 36.02 36.84
N ASN A 7 -51.60 34.96 36.05
CA ASN A 7 -52.91 34.38 35.82
C ASN A 7 -53.35 33.69 37.11
N LEU A 8 -53.92 34.47 38.03
CA LEU A 8 -54.50 33.96 39.26
C LEU A 8 -55.66 33.02 38.90
N PRO A 9 -55.87 31.94 39.67
CA PRO A 9 -57.02 31.07 39.48
C PRO A 9 -58.32 31.89 39.63
N ARG A 10 -59.24 31.74 38.66
CA ARG A 10 -60.57 32.35 38.74
C ARG A 10 -61.26 31.88 40.00
N GLY A 11 -61.87 32.81 40.72
CA GLY A 11 -62.58 32.49 41.95
C GLY A 11 -63.97 31.97 41.64
N PRO A 12 -64.63 31.35 42.61
CA PRO A 12 -66.07 31.25 42.56
C PRO A 12 -66.66 32.67 42.41
N ASP A 13 -67.64 32.84 41.53
CA ASP A 13 -68.32 34.13 41.31
C ASP A 13 -69.09 34.61 42.57
N SER A 14 -69.11 33.80 43.64
CA SER A 14 -69.75 34.03 44.93
C SER A 14 -68.82 34.64 46.00
N LEU A 15 -67.59 35.04 45.65
CA LEU A 15 -66.70 35.71 46.60
C LEU A 15 -67.25 37.09 47.00
N CYS A 16 -67.16 37.41 48.29
CA CYS A 16 -67.61 38.70 48.83
C CYS A 16 -66.61 39.86 48.61
N PHE A 17 -65.49 39.60 47.92
CA PHE A 17 -64.41 40.56 47.66
C PHE A 17 -63.81 40.38 46.26
N ASP A 18 -63.23 41.46 45.73
CA ASP A 18 -62.40 41.42 44.54
C ASP A 18 -60.98 40.99 44.91
N LYS A 19 -60.40 40.09 44.12
CA LYS A 19 -59.07 39.53 44.37
C LYS A 19 -57.96 40.47 43.93
N ASP A 20 -58.25 41.34 42.96
CA ASP A 20 -57.28 42.29 42.45
C ASP A 20 -56.93 43.36 43.50
N GLU A 21 -57.79 43.53 44.52
CA GLU A 21 -57.54 44.38 45.69
C GLU A 21 -56.26 43.98 46.44
N PHE A 22 -55.97 42.67 46.54
CA PHE A 22 -54.76 42.17 47.21
C PHE A 22 -53.47 42.45 46.44
N MET A 23 -53.56 42.84 45.17
CA MET A 23 -52.41 43.14 44.31
C MET A 23 -52.14 44.65 44.20
N LYS A 24 -52.94 45.48 44.87
CA LYS A 24 -52.74 46.93 44.93
C LYS A 24 -51.60 47.29 45.86
N GLU A 25 -50.79 48.27 45.48
CA GLU A 25 -49.62 48.73 46.25
C GLU A 25 -50.05 49.51 47.53
N ASP A 26 -51.29 50.03 47.57
CA ASP A 26 -51.92 50.77 48.67
C ASP A 26 -52.95 49.93 49.46
N PHE A 27 -52.83 48.59 49.43
CA PHE A 27 -53.75 47.70 50.12
C PHE A 27 -53.80 47.97 51.63
N ASP A 28 -55.00 48.30 52.13
CA ASP A 28 -55.29 48.53 53.54
C ASP A 28 -56.29 47.49 54.07
N VAL A 29 -55.87 46.75 55.10
CA VAL A 29 -56.66 45.64 55.66
C VAL A 29 -57.93 46.14 56.34
N ASP A 30 -57.86 47.27 57.05
CA ASP A 30 -58.97 47.79 57.82
C ASP A 30 -60.07 48.34 56.89
N HIS A 31 -59.69 49.03 55.83
CA HIS A 31 -60.57 49.48 54.74
C HIS A 31 -61.20 48.28 54.01
N PHE A 32 -60.39 47.28 53.64
CA PHE A 32 -60.86 46.07 52.97
C PHE A 32 -61.90 45.31 53.79
N VAL A 33 -61.64 45.07 55.08
CA VAL A 33 -62.56 44.37 55.98
C VAL A 33 -63.81 45.20 56.26
N SER A 34 -63.67 46.52 56.42
CA SER A 34 -64.80 47.44 56.57
C SER A 34 -65.73 47.40 55.35
N ASP A 35 -65.18 47.40 54.15
CA ASP A 35 -65.94 47.30 52.91
C ASP A 35 -66.61 45.93 52.73
N CYS A 36 -65.94 44.84 53.11
CA CYS A 36 -66.54 43.50 53.07
C CYS A 36 -67.65 43.33 54.13
N ARG A 37 -67.49 43.93 55.31
CA ARG A 37 -68.50 43.89 56.39
C ARG A 37 -69.81 44.61 56.03
N LYS A 38 -69.80 45.51 55.05
CA LYS A 38 -71.03 46.10 54.50
C LYS A 38 -71.90 45.07 53.75
N ARG A 39 -71.31 43.93 53.33
CA ARG A 39 -71.96 42.91 52.50
C ARG A 39 -72.21 41.58 53.23
N VAL A 40 -71.32 41.17 54.14
CA VAL A 40 -71.33 39.84 54.80
C VAL A 40 -70.82 39.91 56.23
N GLN A 41 -71.13 38.88 57.05
CA GLN A 41 -70.61 38.77 58.42
C GLN A 41 -69.11 38.38 58.43
N LEU A 42 -68.41 38.70 59.51
CA LEU A 42 -66.96 38.46 59.61
C LEU A 42 -66.59 36.98 59.48
N GLU A 43 -67.43 36.10 60.01
CA GLU A 43 -67.29 34.65 59.96
C GLU A 43 -67.37 34.12 58.52
N GLU A 44 -68.24 34.72 57.70
CA GLU A 44 -68.37 34.39 56.28
C GLU A 44 -67.16 34.90 55.49
N ILE A 45 -66.68 36.13 55.76
CA ILE A 45 -65.44 36.66 55.16
C ILE A 45 -64.27 35.72 55.43
N ARG A 46 -64.12 35.24 56.67
CA ARG A 46 -63.09 34.26 57.03
C ARG A 46 -63.22 32.98 56.21
N GLY A 47 -64.43 32.46 56.04
CA GLY A 47 -64.69 31.28 55.21
C GLY A 47 -64.33 31.48 53.74
N TYR A 48 -64.67 32.63 53.15
CA TYR A 48 -64.31 32.96 51.77
C TYR A 48 -62.81 33.15 51.56
N LEU A 49 -62.13 33.77 52.53
CA LEU A 49 -60.67 33.93 52.48
C LEU A 49 -59.96 32.57 52.57
N GLU A 50 -60.44 31.68 53.43
CA GLU A 50 -59.90 30.33 53.57
C GLU A 50 -60.13 29.47 52.32
N LEU A 51 -61.31 29.60 51.68
CA LEU A 51 -61.59 28.96 50.39
C LEU A 51 -60.66 29.47 49.29
N TYR A 52 -60.47 30.80 49.21
CA TYR A 52 -59.58 31.39 48.22
C TYR A 52 -58.11 30.99 48.45
N TYR A 53 -57.66 30.92 49.70
CA TYR A 53 -56.33 30.41 50.05
C TYR A 53 -56.12 28.96 49.59
N LYS A 54 -57.11 28.08 49.79
CA LYS A 54 -57.05 26.69 49.31
C LYS A 54 -56.95 26.62 47.78
N LEU A 55 -57.73 27.42 47.07
CA LEU A 55 -57.68 27.51 45.61
C LEU A 55 -56.33 28.03 45.11
N LEU A 56 -55.80 29.09 45.74
CA LEU A 56 -54.51 29.65 45.37
C LEU A 56 -53.38 28.64 45.61
N LYS A 57 -53.42 27.92 46.74
CA LYS A 57 -52.46 26.86 47.06
C LYS A 57 -52.46 25.75 46.01
N ILE A 58 -53.64 25.30 45.56
CA ILE A 58 -53.76 24.28 44.51
C ILE A 58 -53.19 24.80 43.19
N ALA A 59 -53.58 26.00 42.76
CA ALA A 59 -53.10 26.58 41.50
C ALA A 59 -51.59 26.82 41.48
N MET A 60 -50.99 27.21 42.62
CA MET A 60 -49.52 27.34 42.73
C MET A 60 -48.83 25.98 42.57
N VAL A 61 -49.36 24.94 43.19
CA VAL A 61 -48.81 23.57 43.06
C VAL A 61 -48.93 23.10 41.61
N GLU A 62 -50.04 23.39 40.93
CA GLU A 62 -50.22 23.04 39.52
C GLU A 62 -49.26 23.78 38.59
N LEU A 63 -49.02 25.09 38.81
CA LEU A 63 -48.04 25.87 38.04
C LEU A 63 -46.63 25.32 38.23
N ILE A 64 -46.24 25.05 39.48
CA ILE A 64 -44.93 24.45 39.79
C ILE A 64 -44.79 23.07 39.15
N ASN A 65 -45.83 22.22 39.25
CA ASN A 65 -45.79 20.88 38.70
C ASN A 65 -45.73 20.89 37.16
N LYS A 66 -46.37 21.87 36.51
CA LYS A 66 -46.28 22.06 35.06
C LYS A 66 -44.86 22.39 34.64
N ASP A 67 -44.25 23.40 35.27
CA ASP A 67 -42.87 23.79 34.96
C ASP A 67 -41.87 22.69 35.35
N TYR A 68 -42.17 21.91 36.39
CA TYR A 68 -41.39 20.74 36.79
C TYR A 68 -41.45 19.62 35.74
N ALA A 69 -42.61 19.36 35.14
CA ALA A 69 -42.75 18.36 34.07
C ALA A 69 -41.89 18.72 32.84
N ASP A 70 -41.87 19.99 32.46
CA ASP A 70 -41.04 20.48 31.36
C ASP A 70 -39.55 20.31 31.66
N PHE A 71 -39.12 20.61 32.89
CA PHE A 71 -37.76 20.40 33.35
C PHE A 71 -37.35 18.92 33.32
N VAL A 72 -38.20 18.03 33.84
CA VAL A 72 -37.95 16.57 33.83
C VAL A 72 -37.86 16.03 32.41
N ASN A 73 -38.77 16.45 31.52
CA ASN A 73 -38.74 16.05 30.11
C ASN A 73 -37.44 16.49 29.43
N LEU A 74 -37.03 17.74 29.62
CA LEU A 74 -35.76 18.24 29.08
C LEU A 74 -34.57 17.44 29.63
N SER A 75 -34.52 17.19 30.94
CA SER A 75 -33.45 16.40 31.55
C SER A 75 -33.38 14.96 30.99
N THR A 76 -34.53 14.34 30.76
CA THR A 76 -34.63 12.98 30.20
C THR A 76 -34.15 12.94 28.75
N ASN A 77 -34.55 13.94 27.95
CA ASN A 77 -34.11 14.07 26.57
C ASN A 77 -32.60 14.32 26.46
N LEU A 78 -32.04 15.17 27.32
CA LEU A 78 -30.60 15.43 27.36
C LEU A 78 -29.81 14.16 27.74
N VAL A 79 -30.28 13.41 28.73
CA VAL A 79 -29.68 12.13 29.11
C VAL A 79 -29.80 11.10 27.98
N GLY A 80 -30.95 11.02 27.31
CA GLY A 80 -31.17 10.15 26.16
C GLY A 80 -30.23 10.47 24.99
N MET A 81 -30.07 11.76 24.68
CA MET A 81 -29.13 12.23 23.66
C MET A 81 -27.69 11.90 24.03
N ASN A 82 -27.29 12.10 25.29
CA ASN A 82 -25.94 11.76 25.75
C ASN A 82 -25.65 10.25 25.64
N LYS A 83 -26.65 9.40 25.88
CA LYS A 83 -26.53 7.95 25.64
C LYS A 83 -26.30 7.66 24.16
N ALA A 84 -27.12 8.21 23.26
CA ALA A 84 -26.95 8.04 21.82
C ALA A 84 -25.59 8.56 21.33
N LEU A 85 -25.10 9.67 21.89
CA LEU A 85 -23.77 10.21 21.59
C LEU A 85 -22.66 9.23 21.99
N ASN A 86 -22.74 8.66 23.19
CA ASN A 86 -21.76 7.68 23.66
C ASN A 86 -21.82 6.39 22.83
N GLU A 87 -23.01 5.92 22.47
CA GLU A 87 -23.21 4.77 21.58
C GLU A 87 -22.57 4.98 20.21
N LEU A 88 -22.58 6.20 19.68
CA LEU A 88 -21.92 6.53 18.40
C LEU A 88 -20.42 6.80 18.54
N SER A 89 -19.95 7.24 19.71
CA SER A 89 -18.53 7.57 19.93
C SER A 89 -17.60 6.35 19.74
N VAL A 90 -18.05 5.17 20.20
CA VAL A 90 -17.30 3.91 20.11
C VAL A 90 -17.07 3.46 18.66
N PRO A 91 -18.12 3.28 17.82
CA PRO A 91 -17.92 2.87 16.43
C PRO A 91 -17.14 3.90 15.60
N LEU A 92 -17.25 5.20 15.91
CA LEU A 92 -16.44 6.24 15.27
C LEU A 92 -14.95 6.11 15.62
N GLY A 93 -14.63 5.84 16.89
CA GLY A 93 -13.25 5.58 17.32
C GLY A 93 -12.67 4.33 16.63
N GLN A 94 -13.45 3.26 16.55
CA GLN A 94 -13.04 2.03 15.84
C GLN A 94 -12.80 2.28 14.35
N LEU A 95 -13.65 3.06 13.69
CA LEU A 95 -13.47 3.41 12.27
C LEU A 95 -12.19 4.24 12.07
N GLN A 96 -11.89 5.18 12.97
CA GLN A 96 -10.67 5.98 12.91
C GLN A 96 -9.41 5.11 13.03
N GLU A 97 -9.43 4.09 13.89
CA GLU A 97 -8.32 3.13 14.03
C GLU A 97 -8.10 2.35 12.73
N VAL A 98 -9.18 1.80 12.14
CA VAL A 98 -9.11 1.07 10.86
C VAL A 98 -8.59 1.97 9.73
N LEU A 99 -9.05 3.22 9.66
CA LEU A 99 -8.58 4.19 8.67
C LEU A 99 -7.11 4.53 8.86
N SER A 100 -6.63 4.56 10.10
CA SER A 100 -5.21 4.81 10.42
C SER A 100 -4.29 3.68 9.94
N LEU A 101 -4.79 2.44 9.88
CA LEU A 101 -4.06 1.29 9.36
C LEU A 101 -3.97 1.27 7.81
N ARG A 102 -4.88 1.96 7.11
CA ARG A 102 -4.94 1.94 5.64
C ARG A 102 -3.64 2.38 4.98
N SER A 103 -3.01 3.44 5.48
CA SER A 103 -1.76 3.97 4.90
C SER A 103 -0.57 3.02 5.12
N PRO A 104 -0.26 2.57 6.36
CA PRO A 104 0.78 1.58 6.61
C PRO A 104 0.59 0.28 5.81
N VAL A 105 -0.64 -0.22 5.71
CA VAL A 105 -0.93 -1.46 4.95
C VAL A 105 -0.69 -1.25 3.46
N SER A 106 -1.14 -0.13 2.88
CA SER A 106 -0.91 0.20 1.47
C SER A 106 0.58 0.34 1.15
N GLU A 107 1.35 0.94 2.07
CA GLU A 107 2.80 1.03 1.93
C GLU A 107 3.49 -0.33 2.03
N GLY A 108 3.04 -1.19 2.95
CA GLY A 108 3.49 -2.57 3.07
C GLY A 108 3.27 -3.37 1.79
N ILE A 109 2.07 -3.29 1.21
CA ILE A 109 1.73 -3.94 -0.07
C ILE A 109 2.68 -3.46 -1.18
N ARG A 110 2.83 -2.15 -1.34
CA ARG A 110 3.73 -1.56 -2.35
C ARG A 110 5.18 -1.99 -2.16
N ALA A 111 5.64 -2.10 -0.91
CA ALA A 111 6.98 -2.57 -0.60
C ALA A 111 7.17 -4.06 -0.93
N VAL A 112 6.16 -4.90 -0.66
CA VAL A 112 6.15 -6.31 -1.03
C VAL A 112 6.17 -6.48 -2.54
N ASP A 113 5.30 -5.80 -3.28
CA ASP A 113 5.26 -5.86 -4.75
C ASP A 113 6.61 -5.48 -5.38
N LYS A 114 7.20 -4.38 -4.89
CA LYS A 114 8.53 -3.93 -5.35
C LYS A 114 9.62 -4.99 -5.10
N ARG A 115 9.56 -5.70 -3.96
CA ARG A 115 10.50 -6.78 -3.65
C ARG A 115 10.26 -7.99 -4.54
N MET A 116 9.01 -8.34 -4.80
CA MET A 116 8.65 -9.45 -5.67
C MET A 116 9.16 -9.25 -7.10
N CYS A 117 8.93 -8.09 -7.71
CA CYS A 117 9.47 -7.78 -9.05
C CYS A 117 11.00 -7.90 -9.09
N LYS A 118 11.70 -7.30 -8.11
CA LYS A 118 13.16 -7.41 -8.01
C LYS A 118 13.64 -8.85 -7.85
N GLN A 119 12.95 -9.65 -7.04
CA GLN A 119 13.29 -11.05 -6.81
C GLN A 119 13.10 -11.89 -8.08
N GLU A 120 12.06 -11.60 -8.87
CA GLU A 120 11.82 -12.25 -10.15
C GLU A 120 12.95 -11.95 -11.16
N ASP A 121 13.36 -10.69 -11.27
CA ASP A 121 14.47 -10.28 -12.14
C ASP A 121 15.80 -10.93 -11.74
N ILE A 122 16.11 -10.95 -10.44
CA ILE A 122 17.30 -11.63 -9.92
C ILE A 122 17.25 -13.12 -10.24
N ARG A 123 16.10 -13.78 -10.07
CA ARG A 123 15.93 -15.21 -10.40
C ARG A 123 16.12 -15.46 -11.90
N LYS A 124 15.57 -14.62 -12.77
CA LYS A 124 15.77 -14.70 -14.23
C LYS A 124 17.25 -14.57 -14.60
N LYS A 125 17.92 -13.52 -14.10
CA LYS A 125 19.34 -13.28 -14.35
C LYS A 125 20.22 -14.44 -13.86
N LYS A 126 19.96 -14.96 -12.66
CA LYS A 126 20.68 -16.13 -12.12
C LYS A 126 20.51 -17.37 -12.99
N ARG A 127 19.28 -17.65 -13.46
CA ARG A 127 19.02 -18.79 -14.35
C ARG A 127 19.73 -18.64 -15.69
N ILE A 128 19.67 -17.46 -16.32
CA ILE A 128 20.35 -17.21 -17.58
C ILE A 128 21.87 -17.40 -17.40
N ALA A 129 22.46 -16.76 -16.39
CA ALA A 129 23.90 -16.90 -16.12
C ALA A 129 24.33 -18.36 -15.90
N HIS A 130 23.53 -19.12 -15.14
CA HIS A 130 23.78 -20.54 -14.92
C HIS A 130 23.71 -21.36 -16.22
N ILE A 131 22.68 -21.16 -17.03
CA ILE A 131 22.52 -21.86 -18.32
C ILE A 131 23.66 -21.49 -19.27
N THR A 132 24.03 -20.20 -19.35
CA THR A 132 25.16 -19.74 -20.17
C THR A 132 26.47 -20.40 -19.73
N ALA A 133 26.74 -20.49 -18.42
CA ALA A 133 27.94 -21.15 -17.92
C ALA A 133 27.97 -22.64 -18.26
N MET A 134 26.85 -23.35 -18.09
CA MET A 134 26.74 -24.76 -18.48
C MET A 134 26.96 -24.95 -19.99
N LEU A 135 26.36 -24.08 -20.81
CA LEU A 135 26.51 -24.14 -22.27
C LEU A 135 27.95 -23.88 -22.69
N GLN A 136 28.62 -22.87 -22.11
CA GLN A 136 30.02 -22.56 -22.37
C GLN A 136 30.94 -23.74 -21.99
N GLN A 137 30.70 -24.37 -20.84
CA GLN A 137 31.48 -25.54 -20.40
C GLN A 137 31.28 -26.74 -21.34
N ALA A 138 30.03 -27.03 -21.73
CA ALA A 138 29.72 -28.14 -22.61
C ALA A 138 30.31 -27.93 -24.02
N LEU A 139 30.13 -26.73 -24.61
CA LEU A 139 30.70 -26.39 -25.91
C LEU A 139 32.23 -26.42 -25.89
N GLY A 140 32.85 -25.96 -24.81
CA GLY A 140 34.30 -26.02 -24.66
C GLY A 140 34.82 -27.45 -24.61
N GLY A 141 34.13 -28.33 -23.87
CA GLY A 141 34.44 -29.76 -23.83
C GLY A 141 34.31 -30.44 -25.19
N LEU A 142 33.21 -30.17 -25.92
CA LEU A 142 33.00 -30.71 -27.26
C LEU A 142 34.02 -30.21 -28.27
N LEU A 143 34.40 -28.92 -28.21
CA LEU A 143 35.43 -28.38 -29.11
C LEU A 143 36.79 -29.04 -28.84
N LEU A 144 37.13 -29.25 -27.57
CA LEU A 144 38.35 -29.96 -27.18
C LEU A 144 38.33 -31.41 -27.67
N GLU A 145 37.22 -32.12 -27.48
CA GLU A 145 37.02 -33.47 -27.99
C GLU A 145 37.17 -33.53 -29.51
N GLY A 146 36.55 -32.60 -30.24
CA GLY A 146 36.65 -32.51 -31.69
C GLY A 146 38.10 -32.31 -32.16
N LEU A 147 38.86 -31.45 -31.48
CA LEU A 147 40.28 -31.24 -31.78
C LEU A 147 41.13 -32.48 -31.48
N GLN A 148 40.91 -33.13 -30.34
CA GLN A 148 41.66 -34.34 -29.93
C GLN A 148 41.36 -35.54 -30.83
N THR A 149 40.10 -35.70 -31.25
CA THR A 149 39.65 -36.80 -32.11
C THR A 149 39.81 -36.49 -33.61
N SER A 150 40.27 -35.29 -33.95
CA SER A 150 40.32 -34.79 -35.33
C SER A 150 38.97 -34.86 -36.06
N ASN A 151 37.86 -34.71 -35.33
CA ASN A 151 36.51 -34.79 -35.87
C ASN A 151 36.04 -33.40 -36.36
N VAL A 152 36.14 -33.19 -37.67
CA VAL A 152 35.78 -31.92 -38.34
C VAL A 152 34.32 -31.54 -38.13
N ASP A 153 33.40 -32.51 -38.07
CA ASP A 153 31.97 -32.24 -37.89
C ASP A 153 31.65 -31.68 -36.50
N ILE A 154 32.27 -32.25 -35.45
CA ILE A 154 32.15 -31.75 -34.07
C ILE A 154 32.70 -30.32 -33.99
N ILE A 155 33.89 -30.08 -34.56
CA ILE A 155 34.51 -28.74 -34.57
C ILE A 155 33.59 -27.74 -35.30
N ARG A 156 33.03 -28.14 -36.46
CA ARG A 156 32.09 -27.31 -37.24
C ARG A 156 30.87 -26.94 -36.44
N HIS A 157 30.24 -27.92 -35.83
CA HIS A 157 29.04 -27.71 -35.04
C HIS A 157 29.31 -26.81 -33.82
N CYS A 158 30.45 -27.01 -33.13
CA CYS A 158 30.84 -26.18 -32.00
C CYS A 158 31.08 -24.73 -32.43
N LEU A 159 31.89 -24.50 -33.46
CA LEU A 159 32.21 -23.15 -33.94
C LEU A 159 30.96 -22.45 -34.51
N GLN A 160 30.09 -23.17 -35.21
CA GLN A 160 28.78 -22.64 -35.64
C GLN A 160 27.90 -22.25 -34.45
N THR A 161 27.89 -23.06 -33.39
CA THR A 161 27.13 -22.73 -32.17
C THR A 161 27.71 -21.50 -31.49
N TYR A 162 29.04 -21.42 -31.33
CA TYR A 162 29.73 -20.23 -30.80
C TYR A 162 29.43 -18.97 -31.61
N ALA A 163 29.40 -19.06 -32.95
CA ALA A 163 29.00 -17.94 -33.81
C ALA A 163 27.52 -17.57 -33.63
N THR A 164 26.64 -18.56 -33.55
CA THR A 164 25.19 -18.35 -33.37
C THR A 164 24.86 -17.67 -32.04
N ILE A 165 25.61 -17.97 -30.97
CA ILE A 165 25.42 -17.35 -29.65
C ILE A 165 26.31 -16.11 -29.42
N ASP A 166 26.98 -15.59 -30.45
CA ASP A 166 27.88 -14.43 -30.40
C ASP A 166 29.00 -14.55 -29.34
N LYS A 167 29.60 -15.75 -29.27
CA LYS A 167 30.70 -16.10 -28.35
C LYS A 167 31.93 -16.62 -29.10
N THR A 168 32.18 -16.13 -30.30
CA THR A 168 33.38 -16.50 -31.10
C THR A 168 34.68 -16.25 -30.35
N ARG A 169 34.75 -15.17 -29.54
CA ARG A 169 35.91 -14.85 -28.70
C ARG A 169 36.21 -15.91 -27.65
N ASP A 170 35.18 -16.58 -27.10
CA ASP A 170 35.38 -17.64 -26.12
C ASP A 170 36.02 -18.88 -26.80
N ALA A 171 35.61 -19.18 -28.04
CA ALA A 171 36.20 -20.25 -28.84
C ALA A 171 37.66 -19.95 -29.22
N GLU A 172 37.94 -18.72 -29.67
CA GLU A 172 39.31 -18.27 -29.97
C GLU A 172 40.22 -18.35 -28.73
N ALA A 173 39.72 -17.90 -27.57
CA ALA A 173 40.47 -17.98 -26.33
C ALA A 173 40.75 -19.42 -25.92
N LEU A 174 39.77 -20.33 -26.08
CA LEU A 174 39.95 -21.74 -25.78
C LEU A 174 40.97 -22.39 -26.72
N VAL A 175 40.86 -22.17 -28.03
CA VAL A 175 41.85 -22.64 -29.01
C VAL A 175 43.23 -22.04 -28.71
N GLY A 176 43.29 -20.76 -28.37
CA GLY A 176 44.52 -20.10 -27.96
C GLY A 176 45.18 -20.77 -26.76
N GLN A 177 44.39 -21.12 -25.74
CA GLN A 177 44.89 -21.78 -24.52
C GLN A 177 45.27 -23.25 -24.74
N VAL A 178 44.53 -23.98 -25.57
CA VAL A 178 44.68 -25.43 -25.75
C VAL A 178 45.69 -25.78 -26.84
N LEU A 179 45.76 -24.98 -27.90
CA LEU A 179 46.51 -25.31 -29.12
C LEU A 179 47.69 -24.35 -29.33
N VAL A 180 47.43 -23.04 -29.33
CA VAL A 180 48.46 -22.04 -29.69
C VAL A 180 49.48 -21.89 -28.58
N LYS A 181 49.04 -21.64 -27.34
CA LYS A 181 49.92 -21.36 -26.22
C LYS A 181 50.88 -22.53 -25.92
N PRO A 182 50.44 -23.79 -25.81
CA PRO A 182 51.35 -24.90 -25.54
C PRO A 182 52.41 -25.05 -26.62
N TYR A 183 52.03 -24.88 -27.89
CA TYR A 183 52.97 -24.93 -29.00
C TYR A 183 53.98 -23.79 -28.97
N MET A 184 53.53 -22.56 -28.69
CA MET A 184 54.44 -21.40 -28.61
C MET A 184 55.42 -21.53 -27.45
N ASP A 185 54.95 -22.00 -26.29
CA ASP A 185 55.78 -22.25 -25.12
C ASP A 185 56.82 -23.37 -25.38
N GLU A 186 56.50 -24.35 -26.24
CA GLU A 186 57.43 -25.40 -26.67
C GLU A 186 58.46 -24.92 -27.71
N VAL A 187 58.02 -24.10 -28.67
CA VAL A 187 58.85 -23.68 -29.80
C VAL A 187 59.78 -22.52 -29.46
N ILE A 188 59.31 -21.56 -28.67
CA ILE A 188 60.06 -20.35 -28.30
C ILE A 188 60.89 -20.65 -27.06
N VAL A 189 62.01 -21.34 -27.26
CA VAL A 189 62.98 -21.69 -26.21
C VAL A 189 64.33 -21.01 -26.46
N GLU A 190 64.90 -20.43 -25.40
CA GLU A 190 66.17 -19.71 -25.42
C GLU A 190 67.32 -20.59 -25.96
N GLN A 191 67.26 -21.88 -25.64
CA GLN A 191 68.24 -22.89 -26.05
C GLN A 191 68.42 -23.03 -27.57
N ILE A 192 67.37 -22.84 -28.38
CA ILE A 192 67.44 -22.90 -29.84
C ILE A 192 68.12 -21.64 -30.40
N VAL A 193 67.93 -20.50 -29.72
CA VAL A 193 68.48 -19.22 -30.14
C VAL A 193 69.97 -19.14 -29.83
N GLU A 194 70.42 -19.70 -28.71
CA GLU A 194 71.82 -19.68 -28.29
C GLU A 194 72.71 -20.72 -28.99
N SER A 195 72.12 -21.82 -29.48
CA SER A 195 72.88 -22.96 -29.98
C SER A 195 73.34 -22.83 -31.44
N HIS A 196 72.81 -21.90 -32.23
CA HIS A 196 73.20 -21.66 -33.62
C HIS A 196 73.20 -20.17 -33.98
N PRO A 197 74.15 -19.68 -34.81
CA PRO A 197 74.17 -18.29 -35.30
C PRO A 197 72.86 -17.86 -36.01
N ASP A 198 72.21 -18.82 -36.67
CA ASP A 198 70.91 -18.64 -37.35
C ASP A 198 69.73 -19.20 -36.53
N GLY A 199 69.90 -19.48 -35.24
CA GLY A 199 68.91 -20.16 -34.40
C GLY A 199 67.54 -19.49 -34.39
N LEU A 200 67.50 -18.17 -34.36
CA LEU A 200 66.26 -17.39 -34.44
C LEU A 200 65.56 -17.54 -35.81
N LYS A 201 66.34 -17.57 -36.89
CA LYS A 201 65.83 -17.78 -38.26
C LYS A 201 65.29 -19.19 -38.41
N ILE A 202 65.97 -20.19 -37.86
CA ILE A 202 65.51 -21.59 -37.86
C ILE A 202 64.23 -21.75 -37.05
N MET A 203 64.14 -21.15 -35.85
CA MET A 203 62.94 -21.16 -35.01
C MET A 203 61.75 -20.53 -35.75
N TYR A 204 61.96 -19.37 -36.39
CA TYR A 204 60.91 -18.68 -37.12
C TYR A 204 60.48 -19.46 -38.37
N SER A 205 61.42 -19.78 -39.26
CA SER A 205 61.12 -20.38 -40.57
C SER A 205 60.67 -21.83 -40.50
N ASN A 206 61.26 -22.65 -39.63
CA ASN A 206 61.01 -24.10 -39.63
C ASN A 206 60.05 -24.56 -38.54
N LYS A 207 59.76 -23.73 -37.53
CA LYS A 207 58.81 -24.09 -36.45
C LYS A 207 57.60 -23.15 -36.43
N LEU A 208 57.79 -21.84 -36.23
CA LEU A 208 56.67 -20.91 -36.09
C LEU A 208 55.79 -20.83 -37.35
N LEU A 209 56.39 -20.74 -38.54
CA LEU A 209 55.62 -20.68 -39.79
C LEU A 209 54.89 -21.99 -40.12
N GLU A 210 55.37 -23.12 -39.60
CA GLU A 210 54.75 -24.44 -39.81
C GLU A 210 53.52 -24.69 -38.90
N PHE A 211 53.31 -23.83 -37.89
CA PHE A 211 52.19 -23.98 -36.96
C PHE A 211 50.82 -23.95 -37.66
N VAL A 212 50.50 -22.89 -38.39
CA VAL A 212 49.16 -22.72 -38.98
C VAL A 212 48.84 -23.81 -40.02
N PRO A 213 49.73 -24.15 -40.97
CA PRO A 213 49.45 -25.17 -41.97
C PRO A 213 49.24 -26.58 -41.39
N HIS A 214 49.93 -26.92 -40.29
CA HIS A 214 49.94 -28.26 -39.72
C HIS A 214 49.00 -28.41 -38.50
N HIS A 215 49.02 -27.46 -37.57
CA HIS A 215 48.34 -27.54 -36.28
C HIS A 215 46.97 -26.86 -36.29
N CYS A 216 46.73 -25.91 -37.20
CA CYS A 216 45.42 -25.28 -37.41
C CYS A 216 44.69 -25.83 -38.65
N CYS A 217 45.15 -26.94 -39.23
CA CYS A 217 44.61 -27.47 -40.49
C CYS A 217 43.10 -27.76 -40.40
N LEU A 218 42.66 -28.42 -39.31
CA LEU A 218 41.26 -28.72 -39.04
C LEU A 218 40.47 -27.41 -38.94
N LEU A 219 40.88 -26.48 -38.08
CA LEU A 219 40.22 -25.19 -37.90
C LEU A 219 40.09 -24.43 -39.22
N ARG A 220 41.16 -24.40 -40.03
CA ARG A 220 41.18 -23.78 -41.36
C ARG A 220 40.20 -24.45 -42.32
N GLU A 221 40.07 -25.76 -42.29
CA GLU A 221 39.08 -26.48 -43.10
C GLU A 221 37.65 -26.08 -42.70
N VAL A 222 37.39 -25.91 -41.41
CA VAL A 222 36.05 -25.60 -40.92
C VAL A 222 35.67 -24.14 -41.13
N THR A 223 36.63 -23.23 -41.02
CA THR A 223 36.43 -21.78 -41.18
C THR A 223 36.71 -21.28 -42.60
N GLY A 224 37.25 -22.13 -43.47
CA GLY A 224 37.76 -21.79 -44.81
C GLY A 224 36.72 -21.57 -45.90
N GLY A 225 35.41 -21.66 -45.59
CA GLY A 225 34.33 -21.21 -46.46
C GLY A 225 33.65 -22.31 -47.29
N ALA A 226 32.52 -22.79 -46.78
CA ALA A 226 31.35 -23.16 -47.57
C ALA A 226 30.14 -22.52 -46.92
N ILE A 227 29.83 -21.29 -47.31
CA ILE A 227 28.58 -20.61 -46.93
C ILE A 227 27.48 -21.23 -47.80
N SER A 228 27.07 -22.45 -47.48
CA SER A 228 25.76 -22.95 -47.91
C SER A 228 24.78 -22.58 -46.81
N SER A 229 24.24 -21.37 -46.90
CA SER A 229 23.11 -20.92 -46.09
C SER A 229 21.96 -21.92 -46.25
N PRO A 230 21.48 -22.60 -45.19
CA PRO A 230 20.21 -23.29 -45.25
C PRO A 230 19.11 -22.22 -45.23
N GLN A 231 18.19 -22.29 -46.19
CA GLN A 231 16.98 -21.48 -46.25
C GLN A 231 16.25 -21.52 -44.90
N LEU A 232 16.26 -20.40 -44.17
CA LEU A 232 15.42 -20.19 -43.00
C LEU A 232 14.10 -19.57 -43.47
N SER A 233 13.30 -20.37 -44.18
CA SER A 233 11.95 -19.98 -44.62
C SER A 233 10.89 -20.89 -44.02
N HIS A 234 10.86 -21.03 -42.70
CA HIS A 234 9.67 -21.50 -41.98
C HIS A 234 9.59 -20.84 -40.60
N LEU A 235 8.89 -19.70 -40.54
CA LEU A 235 8.27 -19.22 -39.30
C LEU A 235 6.74 -19.19 -39.50
N PRO A 236 5.93 -19.72 -38.59
CA PRO A 236 4.48 -19.75 -38.73
C PRO A 236 3.87 -18.34 -38.65
N ARG A 237 2.94 -18.08 -39.56
CA ARG A 237 2.18 -16.85 -39.72
C ARG A 237 1.11 -16.74 -38.62
N ALA A 238 1.51 -16.50 -37.38
CA ALA A 238 0.59 -16.31 -36.26
C ALA A 238 1.13 -15.28 -35.27
N LEU A 239 1.34 -14.04 -35.72
CA LEU A 239 1.46 -12.82 -34.89
C LEU A 239 1.64 -11.62 -35.84
N GLN A 240 0.56 -11.19 -36.49
CA GLN A 240 0.44 -9.81 -36.97
C GLN A 240 -0.90 -9.26 -36.46
N PRO A 241 -0.91 -8.11 -35.75
CA PRO A 241 -2.14 -7.51 -35.25
C PRO A 241 -2.95 -6.92 -36.41
N SER A 242 -4.28 -6.98 -36.26
CA SER A 242 -5.26 -6.27 -37.09
C SER A 242 -5.27 -4.78 -36.76
#